data_AF-A0A090Q4U3-F1
#
_entry.id   AF-A0A090Q4U3-F1
#
_cell.length_a   1.000
_cell.length_b   1.000
_cell.length_c   1.000
_cell.angle_alpha   90.00
_cell.angle_beta   90.00
_cell.angle_gamma   90.00
#
_symmetry.space_group_name_H-M   'P 1'
#
loop_
_entity.id
_entity.type
_entity.pdbx_description
1 polymer ?
#
loop_
_entity_poly.entity_id
_entity_poly.type
_entity_poly.pdbx_seq_one_letter_code
_entity_poly.pdbx_strand_id
1 'polypeptide(L)' 'MEHARFGRGEILNIEGAGGEKKAEINFKIGGIKKLLLRFAKLEVVKD' A
#
# COMPACT_ATOMS: atom_id res chain seq x y z
N MET A 1 -1.14 7.05 4.17
CA MET A 1 -2.04 5.90 3.97
C MET A 1 -2.05 5.07 5.23
N GLU A 2 -3.22 4.58 5.65
CA GLU A 2 -3.37 3.74 6.83
C GLU A 2 -4.02 2.40 6.45
N HIS A 3 -3.39 1.28 6.83
CA HIS A 3 -3.93 -0.07 6.60
C HIS A 3 -4.26 -0.73 7.94
N ALA A 4 -5.46 -1.29 8.09
CA ALA A 4 -5.96 -1.82 9.36
C ALA A 4 -5.05 -2.85 10.05
N ARG A 5 -4.28 -3.63 9.28
CA ARG A 5 -3.32 -4.62 9.83
C ARG A 5 -1.90 -4.08 10.03
N PHE A 6 -1.48 -3.07 9.26
CA PHE A 6 -0.07 -2.68 9.15
C PHE A 6 0.20 -1.23 9.57
N GLY A 7 -0.85 -0.48 9.94
CA GLY A 7 -0.75 0.91 10.32
C GLY A 7 -0.39 1.82 9.15
N ARG A 8 0.30 2.92 9.45
CA ARG A 8 0.73 3.90 8.44
C ARG A 8 1.92 3.39 7.63
N GLY A 9 1.83 3.59 6.32
CA GLY A 9 2.91 3.26 5.39
C GLY A 9 3.04 4.28 4.27
N GLU A 10 4.24 4.29 3.68
CA GLU A 10 4.61 5.11 2.52
C GLU A 10 4.74 4.23 1.28
N ILE A 11 4.17 4.67 0.16
CA ILE A 11 4.28 3.96 -1.11
C ILE A 11 5.67 4.26 -1.68
N LEU A 12 6.46 3.21 -1.91
CA LEU A 12 7.77 3.31 -2.55
C LEU A 12 7.66 3.18 -4.06
N ASN A 13 6.80 2.27 -4.53
CA ASN A 13 6.64 2.00 -5.95
C ASN A 13 5.23 1.49 -6.29
N ILE A 14 4.81 1.68 -7.54
CA ILE A 14 3.59 1.11 -8.11
C ILE A 14 3.95 0.45 -9.43
N GLU A 15 3.58 -0.82 -9.56
CA GLU A 15 3.84 -1.61 -10.76
C GLU A 15 2.58 -2.32 -11.27
N GLY A 16 2.60 -2.70 -12.55
CA GLY A 16 1.48 -3.37 -13.21
C GLY A 16 0.38 -2.43 -13.71
N ALA A 17 -0.60 -3.02 -14.40
CA ALA A 17 -1.70 -2.31 -15.03
C ALA A 17 -3.05 -3.00 -14.74
N GLY A 18 -4.14 -2.24 -14.81
CA GLY A 18 -5.49 -2.75 -14.60
C GLY A 18 -5.66 -3.41 -13.23
N GLY A 19 -6.33 -4.56 -13.21
CA GLY A 19 -6.62 -5.32 -11.99
C GLY A 19 -5.38 -5.86 -11.26
N GLU A 20 -4.26 -6.02 -11.96
CA GLU A 20 -3.01 -6.58 -11.42
C GLU A 20 -2.06 -5.51 -10.86
N LYS A 21 -2.53 -4.26 -10.74
CA LYS A 21 -1.72 -3.18 -10.17
C LYS A 21 -1.38 -3.46 -8.70
N LYS A 22 -0.09 -3.37 -8.38
CA LYS A 22 0.48 -3.60 -7.04
C LYS A 22 1.19 -2.34 -6.56
N ALA A 23 1.19 -2.13 -5.24
CA ALA A 23 2.04 -1.16 -4.59
C ALA A 23 3.03 -1.84 -3.66
N GLU A 24 4.27 -1.38 -3.69
CA GLU A 24 5.26 -1.66 -2.67
C GLU A 24 5.20 -0.56 -1.62
N ILE A 25 4.92 -0.95 -0.38
CA ILE A 25 4.64 -0.03 0.72
C ILE A 25 5.59 -0.35 1.86
N ASN A 26 6.29 0.66 2.35
CA ASN A 26 7.07 0.57 3.58
C ASN A 26 6.18 0.96 4.76
N PHE A 27 5.73 -0.04 5.51
CA PHE A 27 4.95 0.18 6.72
C PHE A 27 5.86 0.48 7.89
N LYS A 28 5.47 1.45 8.74
CA LYS A 28 6.23 1.78 9.97
C LYS A 28 6.44 0.56 10.87
N ILE A 29 5.51 -0.39 10.86
CA ILE A 29 5.59 -1.65 11.57
C ILE A 29 5.53 -2.78 10.54
N GLY A 30 6.55 -3.65 10.53
CA GLY A 30 6.59 -4.82 9.63
C GLY A 30 7.28 -4.59 8.28
N GLY A 31 7.77 -3.37 8.02
CA GLY A 31 8.65 -3.03 6.90
C GLY A 31 7.98 -3.11 5.52
N ILE A 32 8.76 -3.45 4.50
CA ILE A 32 8.30 -3.47 3.11
C ILE A 32 7.34 -4.63 2.85
N LYS A 33 6.22 -4.34 2.17
CA LYS A 33 5.22 -5.31 1.72
C LYS A 33 4.72 -4.92 0.32
N LYS A 34 4.38 -5.93 -0.49
CA LYS A 34 3.71 -5.73 -1.79
C LYS A 34 2.24 -6.11 -1.68
N LEU A 35 1.35 -5.18 -2.01
CA LEU A 35 -0.10 -5.39 -1.96
C LEU A 35 -0.74 -5.16 -3.33
N LEU A 36 -1.65 -6.07 -3.70
CA LEU A 36 -2.55 -5.85 -4.83
C LEU A 36 -3.54 -4.74 -4.47
N LEU A 37 -3.56 -3.68 -5.26
CA LEU A 37 -4.34 -2.48 -4.96
C LEU A 37 -5.84 -2.76 -4.87
N ARG A 38 -6.35 -3.71 -5.67
CA ARG A 38 -7.75 -4.12 -5.66
C ARG A 38 -8.24 -4.68 -4.31
N PHE A 39 -7.34 -5.20 -3.49
CA PHE A 39 -7.68 -5.78 -2.18
C PHE A 39 -7.26 -4.90 -1.01
N ALA A 40 -6.35 -3.95 -1.25
CA ALA A 40 -5.67 -3.28 -0.17
C ALA A 40 -6.50 -2.18 0.52
N LYS A 41 -7.72 -1.86 0.04
CA LYS A 41 -8.64 -0.84 0.61
C LYS A 41 -7.88 0.39 1.13
N LEU A 42 -7.08 0.94 0.24
CA LEU A 42 -6.04 1.90 0.56
C LEU A 42 -6.64 3.30 0.62
N GLU A 43 -6.74 3.89 1.81
CA GLU A 43 -7.13 5.30 1.97
C GLU A 43 -5.91 6.22 1.81
N VAL A 44 -6.04 7.18 0.89
CA VAL A 44 -5.08 8.27 0.73
C VAL A 44 -5.40 9.32 1.80
N VAL A 45 -4.53 9.43 2.81
CA VAL A 45 -4.55 10.56 3.74
C VAL A 45 -3.89 11.72 2.99
N LYS A 46 -4.68 12.72 2.62
CA LYS A 46 -4.17 14.03 2.21
C LYS A 46 -4.12 14.90 3.46
N ASP A 47 -2.98 15.56 3.68
CA ASP A 47 -2.90 16.70 4.60
C ASP A 47 -3.66 17.90 4.01
#